data_AF-A0A8J7MAY1-F1
#
_entry.id   AF-A0A8J7MAY1-F1
#
_cell.length_a   1.000
_cell.length_b   1.000
_cell.length_c   1.000
_cell.angle_alpha   90.00
_cell.angle_beta   90.00
_cell.angle_gamma   90.00
#
_symmetry.space_group_name_H-M   'P 1'
#
loop_
_entity.id
_entity.type
_entity.pdbx_description
1 polymer ?
#
loop_
_entity_poly.entity_id
_entity_poly.type
_entity_poly.pdbx_seq_one_letter_code
_entity_poly.pdbx_strand_id
1 'polypeptide(L)'
;MPSLRANVVGVVFCAALLGCSGDSADYGLGPACAGGLEAGYRELNQAEADGLSGSVKWSKAASLLAAAKVQEQFGEYQNCVIKVREARAFLREIG
;
A
#
# COMPACT_ATOMS: atom_id res chain seq x y z
N MET A 1 48.45 -18.15 13.92
CA MET A 1 48.95 -16.85 14.41
C MET A 1 50.06 -16.46 13.42
N PRO A 2 50.03 -15.34 12.67
CA PRO A 2 49.31 -14.05 12.74
C PRO A 2 48.11 -14.06 11.75
N SER A 3 47.28 -13.06 11.47
CA SER A 3 47.35 -11.59 11.44
C SER A 3 45.88 -11.09 11.40
N LEU A 4 45.34 -10.47 12.44
CA LEU A 4 45.38 -9.03 12.73
C LEU A 4 45.11 -8.12 11.51
N ARG A 5 43.87 -7.60 11.46
CA ARG A 5 43.47 -6.27 10.97
C ARG A 5 43.69 -5.95 9.48
N ALA A 6 42.68 -6.22 8.66
CA ALA A 6 42.31 -5.35 7.54
C ALA A 6 40.90 -5.74 7.05
N ASN A 7 40.02 -4.75 6.88
CA ASN A 7 38.70 -4.84 6.23
C ASN A 7 37.52 -5.48 6.99
N VAL A 8 37.10 -4.82 8.07
CA VAL A 8 35.71 -4.95 8.60
C VAL A 8 34.75 -3.93 7.96
N VAL A 9 35.23 -3.06 7.07
CA VAL A 9 34.43 -1.92 6.52
C VAL A 9 33.80 -2.22 5.14
N GLY A 10 34.02 -3.41 4.56
CA GLY A 10 33.67 -3.66 3.15
C GLY A 10 32.53 -4.65 2.84
N VAL A 11 31.95 -5.36 3.82
CA VAL A 11 31.11 -6.56 3.54
C VAL A 11 29.71 -6.52 4.18
N VAL A 12 29.26 -5.38 4.71
CA VAL A 12 27.97 -5.32 5.45
C VAL A 12 26.78 -4.83 4.60
N PHE A 13 26.96 -4.46 3.33
CA PHE A 13 25.88 -3.84 2.53
C PHE A 13 25.06 -4.79 1.62
N CYS A 14 25.29 -6.11 1.65
CA CYS A 14 24.61 -7.06 0.74
C CYS A 14 23.58 -8.00 1.40
N ALA A 15 23.28 -7.85 2.70
CA ALA A 15 22.41 -8.80 3.42
C ALA A 15 20.93 -8.36 3.56
N ALA A 16 20.52 -7.23 2.97
CA ALA A 16 19.21 -6.62 3.26
C ALA A 16 18.05 -7.00 2.32
N LEU A 17 18.21 -7.94 1.37
CA LEU A 17 17.16 -8.24 0.36
C LEU A 17 16.60 -9.68 0.43
N LEU A 18 16.60 -10.31 1.60
CA LEU A 18 15.83 -11.55 1.83
C LEU A 18 14.50 -11.23 2.52
N GLY A 19 13.62 -10.52 1.82
CA GLY A 19 12.26 -10.23 2.27
C GLY A 19 11.25 -10.61 1.20
N CYS A 20 11.05 -11.91 0.97
CA CYS A 20 9.89 -12.42 0.23
C CYS A 20 9.09 -13.34 1.16
N SER A 21 8.65 -12.79 2.28
CA SER A 21 7.61 -13.37 3.12
C SER A 21 6.27 -12.86 2.59
N GLY A 22 5.82 -13.39 1.45
CA GLY A 22 4.41 -13.27 1.09
C GLY A 22 3.61 -14.06 2.10
N ASP A 23 2.76 -13.40 2.87
CA ASP A 23 1.90 -14.08 3.84
C ASP A 23 0.95 -15.03 3.08
N SER A 24 0.69 -16.22 3.61
CA SER A 24 -0.28 -17.14 3.00
C SER A 24 -1.67 -16.52 2.84
N ALA A 25 -2.02 -15.54 3.67
CA ALA A 25 -3.26 -14.77 3.58
C ALA A 25 -3.34 -13.86 2.34
N ASP A 26 -2.20 -13.52 1.72
CA ASP A 26 -2.15 -12.71 0.50
C ASP A 26 -2.39 -13.52 -0.77
N TYR A 27 -2.34 -14.85 -0.69
CA TYR A 27 -2.51 -15.73 -1.86
C TYR A 27 -3.90 -15.57 -2.49
N GLY A 28 -3.92 -15.13 -3.76
CA GLY A 28 -5.16 -14.93 -4.52
C GLY A 28 -5.89 -13.61 -4.29
N LEU A 29 -5.43 -12.75 -3.39
CA LEU A 29 -6.05 -11.44 -3.12
C LEU A 29 -5.59 -10.32 -4.08
N GLY A 30 -4.53 -10.54 -4.87
CA GLY A 30 -4.00 -9.58 -5.83
C GLY A 30 -5.07 -8.96 -6.76
N PRO A 31 -5.89 -9.77 -7.46
CA PRO A 31 -6.98 -9.26 -8.30
C PRO A 31 -8.03 -8.45 -7.53
N ALA A 32 -8.33 -8.84 -6.28
CA ALA A 32 -9.30 -8.12 -5.45
C ALA A 32 -8.77 -6.75 -5.00
N CYS A 33 -7.49 -6.67 -4.64
CA CYS A 33 -6.81 -5.42 -4.34
C CYS A 33 -6.76 -4.51 -5.57
N ALA A 34 -6.33 -5.02 -6.73
CA ALA A 34 -6.22 -4.26 -7.98
C ALA A 34 -7.58 -3.69 -8.44
N GLY A 35 -8.61 -4.55 -8.54
CA GLY A 35 -9.96 -4.10 -8.91
C GLY A 35 -10.58 -3.17 -7.88
N GLY A 36 -10.26 -3.38 -6.60
CA GLY A 36 -10.65 -2.50 -5.52
C GLY A 36 -10.02 -1.10 -5.61
N LEU A 37 -8.72 -1.02 -5.90
CA LEU A 37 -8.00 0.24 -6.12
C LEU A 37 -8.59 1.01 -7.31
N GLU A 38 -8.84 0.33 -8.42
CA GLU A 38 -9.44 0.96 -9.60
C GLU A 38 -10.84 1.53 -9.30
N ALA A 39 -11.68 0.76 -8.61
CA ALA A 39 -12.98 1.24 -8.15
C ALA A 39 -12.86 2.41 -7.16
N GLY A 40 -11.92 2.34 -6.21
CA GLY A 40 -11.70 3.37 -5.21
C GLY A 40 -11.23 4.70 -5.82
N TYR A 41 -10.28 4.67 -6.75
CA TYR A 41 -9.83 5.88 -7.44
C TYR A 41 -10.91 6.47 -8.35
N ARG A 42 -11.73 5.63 -8.99
CA ARG A 42 -12.89 6.12 -9.75
C ARG A 42 -13.88 6.85 -8.84
N GLU A 43 -14.22 6.27 -7.69
CA GLU A 43 -15.10 6.91 -6.69
C GLU A 43 -14.48 8.20 -6.13
N LEU A 44 -13.16 8.22 -5.88
CA LEU A 44 -12.43 9.41 -5.40
C LEU A 44 -12.51 10.57 -6.41
N ASN A 45 -12.26 10.27 -7.69
CA ASN A 45 -12.31 11.25 -8.77
C ASN A 45 -13.73 11.75 -9.02
N GLN A 46 -14.73 10.89 -8.83
CA GLN A 46 -16.13 11.31 -8.89
C GLN A 46 -16.45 12.29 -7.75
N ALA A 47 -16.08 11.97 -6.52
CA ALA A 47 -16.26 12.87 -5.38
C ALA A 47 -15.49 14.20 -5.56
N GLU A 48 -14.32 14.18 -6.21
CA GLU A 48 -13.60 15.40 -6.58
C GLU A 48 -14.38 16.24 -7.60
N ALA A 49 -14.95 15.61 -8.63
CA ALA A 49 -15.80 16.29 -9.62
C ALA A 49 -17.07 16.90 -8.99
N ASP A 50 -17.59 16.26 -7.94
CA ASP A 50 -18.72 16.77 -7.14
C ASP A 50 -18.32 17.90 -6.16
N GLY A 51 -17.04 18.29 -6.16
CA GLY A 51 -16.53 19.38 -5.33
C GLY A 51 -16.22 19.00 -3.88
N LEU A 52 -16.15 17.71 -3.56
CA LEU A 52 -15.95 17.22 -2.19
C LEU A 52 -14.47 17.10 -1.77
N SER A 53 -13.54 17.49 -2.65
CA SER A 53 -12.09 17.42 -2.42
C SER A 53 -11.59 18.26 -1.25
N GLY A 54 -12.35 19.27 -0.83
CA GLY A 54 -12.06 20.06 0.38
C GLY A 54 -12.40 19.35 1.70
N SER A 55 -13.08 18.20 1.68
CA SER A 55 -13.51 17.50 2.90
C SER A 55 -12.39 16.65 3.52
N VAL A 56 -12.35 16.59 4.85
CA VAL A 56 -11.38 15.75 5.59
C VAL A 56 -11.52 14.28 5.20
N LYS A 57 -12.75 13.82 4.99
CA LYS A 57 -13.06 12.44 4.60
C LYS A 57 -12.55 12.11 3.19
N TRP A 58 -12.65 13.03 2.23
CA TRP A 58 -12.04 12.86 0.90
C TRP A 58 -10.52 12.72 1.01
N SER A 59 -9.85 13.62 1.76
CA SER A 59 -8.40 13.56 1.97
C SER A 59 -7.95 12.26 2.65
N LYS A 60 -8.75 11.76 3.61
CA LYS A 60 -8.51 10.47 4.26
C LYS A 60 -8.67 9.31 3.28
N ALA A 61 -9.71 9.33 2.44
CA ALA A 61 -9.92 8.33 1.40
C ALA A 61 -8.74 8.30 0.40
N ALA A 62 -8.31 9.47 -0.10
CA ALA A 62 -7.15 9.59 -0.97
C ALA A 62 -5.89 9.00 -0.35
N SER A 63 -5.63 9.31 0.93
CA SER A 63 -4.47 8.82 1.66
C SER A 63 -4.49 7.29 1.85
N LEU A 64 -5.66 6.73 2.15
CA LEU A 64 -5.85 5.28 2.29
C LEU A 64 -5.65 4.55 0.96
N LEU A 65 -6.15 5.09 -0.15
CA LEU A 65 -5.94 4.52 -1.48
C LEU A 65 -4.46 4.55 -1.88
N ALA A 66 -3.76 5.66 -1.61
CA ALA A 66 -2.32 5.75 -1.84
C ALA A 66 -1.54 4.70 -1.03
N ALA A 67 -1.85 4.55 0.27
CA ALA A 67 -1.23 3.53 1.10
C ALA A 67 -1.55 2.10 0.62
N ALA A 68 -2.78 1.84 0.18
CA ALA A 68 -3.17 0.56 -0.40
C ALA A 68 -2.42 0.25 -1.69
N LYS A 69 -2.17 1.26 -2.54
CA LYS A 69 -1.38 1.10 -3.77
C LYS A 69 0.07 0.72 -3.48
N VAL A 70 0.66 1.32 -2.46
CA VAL A 70 2.00 0.92 -1.99
C VAL A 70 1.99 -0.54 -1.53
N GLN A 71 0.98 -0.95 -0.76
CA GLN A 71 0.86 -2.34 -0.28
C GLN A 71 0.65 -3.34 -1.42
N GLU A 72 -0.12 -2.99 -2.45
CA GLU A 72 -0.25 -3.80 -3.67
C GLU A 72 1.13 -4.05 -4.32
N GLN A 73 1.97 -3.02 -4.42
CA GLN A 73 3.31 -3.12 -5.01
C GLN A 73 4.27 -4.00 -4.21
N PHE A 74 4.05 -4.12 -2.90
CA PHE A 74 4.83 -4.98 -2.02
C PHE A 74 4.23 -6.39 -1.84
N GLY A 75 3.09 -6.69 -2.48
CA GLY A 75 2.42 -7.98 -2.36
C GLY A 75 1.59 -8.17 -1.08
N GLU A 76 1.38 -7.10 -0.32
CA GLU A 76 0.59 -7.04 0.94
C GLU A 76 -0.91 -6.82 0.63
N TYR A 77 -1.50 -7.78 -0.08
CA TYR A 77 -2.85 -7.68 -0.65
C TYR A 77 -3.97 -7.66 0.39
N GLN A 78 -3.87 -8.37 1.51
CA GLN A 78 -4.87 -8.35 2.58
C GLN A 78 -5.02 -6.92 3.13
N ASN A 79 -3.89 -6.30 3.46
CA ASN A 79 -3.88 -4.94 3.98
C ASN A 79 -4.34 -3.92 2.93
N CYS A 80 -3.98 -4.12 1.66
CA CYS A 80 -4.51 -3.33 0.55
C CYS A 80 -6.05 -3.39 0.51
N VAL A 81 -6.64 -4.60 0.50
CA VAL A 81 -8.10 -4.79 0.42
C VAL A 81 -8.82 -4.10 1.57
N ILE A 82 -8.26 -4.18 2.79
CA ILE A 82 -8.83 -3.52 3.97
C ILE A 82 -8.82 -1.99 3.79
N LYS A 83 -7.68 -1.41 3.41
CA LYS A 83 -7.56 0.05 3.21
C LYS A 83 -8.43 0.57 2.08
N VAL A 84 -8.51 -0.17 0.97
CA VAL A 84 -9.44 0.15 -0.13
C VAL A 84 -10.89 0.16 0.38
N ARG A 85 -11.30 -0.84 1.17
CA ARG A 85 -12.66 -0.91 1.72
C ARG A 85 -12.95 0.30 2.61
N GLU A 86 -12.00 0.68 3.46
CA GLU A 86 -12.12 1.84 4.35
C GLU A 86 -12.17 3.16 3.56
N ALA A 87 -11.30 3.34 2.57
CA ALA A 87 -11.31 4.53 1.71
C ALA A 87 -12.68 4.72 1.04
N ARG A 88 -13.22 3.65 0.45
CA ARG A 88 -14.54 3.67 -0.18
C ARG A 88 -15.68 3.89 0.82
N ALA A 89 -15.50 3.51 2.08
CA ALA A 89 -16.47 3.86 3.12
C ALA A 89 -16.49 5.38 3.37
N PHE A 90 -15.34 6.03 3.48
CA PHE A 90 -15.29 7.49 3.58
C PHE A 90 -15.94 8.19 2.38
N LEU A 91 -15.73 7.68 1.17
CA LEU A 91 -16.34 8.23 -0.06
C LEU A 91 -17.87 8.11 -0.05
N ARG A 92 -18.42 6.98 0.42
CA ARG A 92 -19.87 6.78 0.60
C ARG A 92 -20.50 7.60 1.73
N GLU A 93 -19.69 8.13 2.63
CA GLU A 93 -20.19 8.97 3.73
C GLU A 93 -20.16 10.46 3.41
N ILE A 94 -19.46 10.87 2.35
CA ILE A 94 -19.39 12.29 1.92
C ILE A 94 -20.31 12.61 0.75
N GLY A 95 -20.68 11.61 -0.05
CA GLY A 95 -21.63 11.70 -1.17
C GLY A 95 -22.57 10.50 -1.19
#